data_AF-A0A954VLF9-F1
#
_entry.id   AF-A0A954VLF9-F1
#
_cell.length_a   1.000
_cell.length_b   1.000
_cell.length_c   1.000
_cell.angle_alpha   90.00
_cell.angle_beta   90.00
_cell.angle_gamma   90.00
#
_symmetry.space_group_name_H-M   'P 1'
#
loop_
_entity.id
_entity.type
_entity.pdbx_description
1 polymer ?
#
loop_
_entity_poly.entity_id
_entity_poly.type
_entity_poly.pdbx_seq_one_letter_code
_entity_poly.pdbx_strand_id
1 'polypeptide(L)'
;MQFPQILRAKQAGIPECSGCHVILPAARIANGFCDMLECTQLQAKYLMLQRRREQEEIRREHEAKAMSLRDAFASEVDGIAEDYVVVLVPYSSRPLEKLTSQRISAFEAHLNDLIQRTLYDSPNSDDLLRPQDSYLPPATDREVPIFAVACRNCGGHCCMAGRNHAFLTVSTLRRLVAAEPTLTEAQMFQMYRGRIPESNMSGSCVFHGQHGCTLPREQRADLCNLFLCRDLQDVRKAIEEGQGKFFIAAHSDQKVEKGEFASIDKHKTAIEENEN
;
A
#
# COMPACT_ATOMS: atom_id res chain seq x y z
N MET A 1 13.37 17.92 26.32
CA MET A 1 12.87 19.29 26.10
C MET A 1 11.36 19.29 26.27
N GLN A 2 10.84 20.00 27.27
CA GLN A 2 9.40 20.20 27.42
C GLN A 2 8.95 21.25 26.40
N PHE A 3 8.07 20.87 25.47
CA PHE A 3 7.42 21.81 24.58
C PHE A 3 6.39 22.64 25.36
N PRO A 4 6.24 23.93 25.07
CA PRO A 4 5.27 24.78 25.75
C PRO A 4 3.86 24.21 25.55
N GLN A 5 3.12 24.03 26.65
CA GLN A 5 1.69 23.76 26.60
C GLN A 5 1.02 24.95 25.91
N ILE A 6 0.53 24.75 24.68
CA ILE A 6 -0.32 25.75 24.04
C ILE A 6 -1.56 25.86 24.93
N LEU A 7 -1.77 27.07 25.47
CA LEU A 7 -2.74 27.45 26.50
C LEU A 7 -2.30 27.18 27.94
N ARG A 8 -1.43 28.06 28.45
CA ARG A 8 -1.73 28.70 29.73
C ARG A 8 -2.09 30.16 29.46
N ALA A 9 -3.38 30.47 29.52
CA ALA A 9 -3.82 31.83 29.82
C ALA A 9 -3.29 32.20 31.21
N LYS A 10 -2.05 32.67 31.30
CA LYS A 10 -1.49 33.19 32.54
C LYS A 10 -1.92 34.64 32.67
N GLN A 11 -2.97 34.83 33.46
CA GLN A 11 -3.21 36.00 34.32
C GLN A 11 -2.89 37.37 33.70
N ALA A 12 -3.56 37.71 32.58
CA ALA A 12 -4.02 39.07 32.20
C ALA A 12 -4.44 39.13 30.73
N GLY A 13 -5.38 38.27 30.27
CA GLY A 13 -6.20 38.50 29.06
C GLY A 13 -5.54 38.75 27.68
N ILE A 14 -4.22 38.86 27.58
CA ILE A 14 -3.51 39.20 26.34
C ILE A 14 -2.86 37.92 25.80
N PRO A 15 -3.26 37.46 24.60
CA PRO A 15 -2.74 36.25 24.00
C PRO A 15 -1.32 36.49 23.48
N GLU A 16 -0.38 35.63 23.85
CA GLU A 16 1.03 35.71 23.45
C GLU A 16 1.42 34.55 22.53
N CYS A 17 2.43 34.77 21.69
CA CYS A 17 3.02 33.76 20.84
C CYS A 17 3.69 32.67 21.68
N SER A 18 3.36 31.40 21.43
CA SER A 18 3.93 30.25 22.14
C SER A 18 5.42 30.02 21.85
N GLY A 19 5.97 30.67 20.82
CA GLY A 19 7.38 30.59 20.45
C GLY A 19 8.25 31.73 20.98
N CYS A 20 7.79 32.99 20.83
CA CYS A 20 8.58 34.17 21.16
C CYS A 20 7.94 35.13 22.17
N HIS A 21 6.76 34.79 22.71
CA HIS A 21 6.03 35.55 23.72
C HIS A 21 5.58 36.96 23.31
N VAL A 22 5.66 37.31 22.03
CA VAL A 22 5.09 38.56 21.51
C VAL A 22 3.56 38.50 21.54
N ILE A 23 2.93 39.62 21.88
CA ILE A 23 1.47 39.78 21.87
C ILE A 23 0.92 39.47 20.47
N LEU A 24 -0.05 38.56 20.41
CA LEU A 24 -0.68 38.13 19.17
C LEU A 24 -1.83 39.07 18.79
N PRO A 25 -1.95 39.44 17.50
CA PRO A 25 -3.17 40.05 16.99
C PRO A 25 -4.32 39.05 17.03
N ALA A 26 -5.56 39.56 17.08
CA ALA A 26 -6.78 38.73 17.21
C ALA A 26 -6.85 37.57 16.20
N ALA A 27 -6.43 37.81 14.95
CA ALA A 27 -6.42 36.81 13.88
C ALA A 27 -5.46 35.63 14.11
N ARG A 28 -4.48 35.76 15.01
CA ARG A 28 -3.46 34.73 15.29
C ARG A 28 -3.65 34.02 16.63
N ILE A 29 -4.61 34.45 17.45
CA ILE A 29 -4.90 33.84 18.76
C ILE A 29 -5.17 32.34 18.62
N ALA A 30 -6.03 31.95 17.66
CA ALA A 30 -6.39 30.56 17.44
C ALA A 30 -5.20 29.68 17.04
N ASN A 31 -4.23 30.26 16.34
CA ASN A 31 -3.03 29.56 15.90
C ASN A 31 -1.95 29.48 16.98
N GLY A 32 -1.96 30.39 17.97
CA GLY A 32 -1.03 30.41 19.10
C GLY A 32 0.41 30.79 18.77
N PHE A 33 0.71 31.18 17.52
CA PHE A 33 2.05 31.58 17.04
C PHE A 33 1.98 32.84 16.16
N CYS A 34 3.07 33.63 16.15
CA CYS A 34 3.24 34.79 15.27
C CYS A 34 3.90 34.42 13.94
N ASP A 35 3.96 35.38 13.01
CA ASP A 35 4.45 35.19 11.63
C ASP A 35 5.98 35.24 11.47
N MET A 36 6.71 35.36 12.58
CA MET A 36 8.16 35.21 12.54
C MET A 36 8.52 33.81 12.04
N LEU A 37 9.53 33.73 11.15
CA LEU A 37 9.92 32.48 10.51
C LEU A 37 10.19 31.37 11.52
N GLU A 38 10.87 31.70 12.63
CA GLU A 38 11.21 30.77 13.70
C GLU A 38 9.95 30.25 14.42
N CYS A 39 8.97 31.12 14.64
CA CYS A 39 7.69 30.75 15.28
C CYS A 39 6.81 29.92 14.34
N THR A 40 6.85 30.20 13.04
CA THR A 40 6.15 29.41 12.01
C THR A 40 6.75 28.02 11.88
N GLN A 41 8.08 27.90 11.89
CA GLN A 41 8.77 26.60 11.91
C GLN A 41 8.47 25.80 13.18
N LEU A 42 8.43 26.47 14.33
CA LEU A 42 8.06 25.84 15.60
C LEU A 42 6.61 25.36 15.60
N GLN A 43 5.69 26.18 15.07
CA GLN A 43 4.29 25.80 14.88
C GLN A 43 4.16 24.55 14.00
N ALA A 44 4.86 24.52 12.86
CA ALA A 44 4.84 23.38 11.95
C ALA A 44 5.33 22.10 12.65
N LYS A 45 6.43 22.17 13.41
CA LYS A 45 6.94 21.05 14.22
C LYS A 45 5.92 20.59 15.25
N TYR A 46 5.27 21.53 15.94
CA TYR A 46 4.25 21.22 16.94
C TYR A 46 3.04 20.52 16.33
N LEU A 47 2.50 21.04 15.21
CA LEU A 47 1.39 20.43 14.49
C LEU A 47 1.75 19.02 13.98
N MET A 48 2.97 18.82 13.48
CA MET A 48 3.46 17.49 13.09
C MET A 48 3.48 16.51 14.27
N LEU A 49 3.96 16.94 15.45
CA LEU A 49 3.97 16.12 16.66
C LEU A 49 2.56 15.80 17.17
N GLN A 50 1.64 16.76 17.13
CA GLN A 50 0.24 16.53 17.49
C GLN A 50 -0.42 15.51 16.56
N ARG A 51 -0.30 15.70 15.23
CA ARG A 51 -0.82 14.74 14.25
C ARG A 51 -0.24 13.34 14.46
N ARG A 52 1.05 13.24 14.78
CA ARG A 52 1.69 11.94 15.07
C ARG A 52 1.10 11.27 16.30
N ARG A 53 0.83 12.03 17.37
CA ARG A 53 0.20 11.49 18.59
C ARG A 53 -1.22 11.03 18.34
N GLU A 54 -2.00 11.86 17.64
CA GLU A 54 -3.37 11.53 17.24
C GLU A 54 -3.41 10.27 16.37
N GLN A 55 -2.51 10.16 15.39
CA GLN A 55 -2.38 8.96 14.56
C GLN A 55 -1.99 7.71 15.36
N GLU A 56 -1.10 7.84 16.33
CA GLU A 56 -0.69 6.74 17.21
C GLU A 56 -1.85 6.28 18.13
N GLU A 57 -2.65 7.23 18.64
CA GLU A 57 -3.83 6.94 19.46
C GLU A 57 -4.90 6.21 18.65
N ILE A 58 -5.23 6.72 17.45
CA ILE A 58 -6.13 6.06 16.50
C ILE A 58 -5.61 4.66 16.15
N ARG A 59 -4.30 4.52 15.89
CA ARG A 59 -3.70 3.23 15.57
C ARG A 59 -3.88 2.24 16.72
N ARG A 60 -3.61 2.63 17.97
CA ARG A 60 -3.79 1.77 19.15
C ARG A 60 -5.24 1.33 19.33
N GLU A 61 -6.19 2.25 19.14
CA GLU A 61 -7.61 1.90 19.18
C GLU A 61 -7.97 0.88 18.10
N HIS A 62 -7.42 1.04 16.90
CA HIS A 62 -7.64 0.11 15.79
C HIS A 62 -6.98 -1.25 16.03
N GLU A 63 -5.76 -1.28 16.60
CA GLU A 63 -5.09 -2.52 16.99
C GLU A 63 -5.92 -3.27 18.05
N ALA A 64 -6.42 -2.58 19.07
CA ALA A 64 -7.29 -3.20 20.08
C ALA A 64 -8.58 -3.76 19.48
N LYS A 65 -9.24 -3.02 18.58
CA LYS A 65 -10.43 -3.50 17.86
C LYS A 65 -10.11 -4.70 16.96
N ALA A 66 -8.97 -4.69 16.30
CA ALA A 66 -8.52 -5.80 15.46
C ALA A 66 -8.17 -7.05 16.27
N MET A 67 -7.60 -6.90 17.48
CA MET A 67 -7.42 -8.01 18.42
C MET A 67 -8.77 -8.59 18.85
N SER A 68 -9.74 -7.76 19.23
CA SER A 68 -11.09 -8.25 19.56
C SER A 68 -11.76 -8.97 18.38
N LEU A 69 -11.54 -8.49 17.15
CA LEU A 69 -12.07 -9.14 15.95
C LEU A 69 -11.40 -10.48 15.66
N ARG A 70 -10.08 -10.57 15.83
CA ARG A 70 -9.32 -11.82 15.75
C ARG A 70 -9.88 -12.85 16.73
N ASP A 71 -10.07 -12.45 17.98
CA ASP A 71 -10.55 -13.34 19.03
C ASP A 71 -12.01 -13.78 18.75
N ALA A 72 -12.83 -12.90 18.19
CA ALA A 72 -14.18 -13.24 17.73
C ALA A 72 -14.19 -14.25 16.58
N PHE A 73 -13.15 -14.27 15.74
CA PHE A 73 -13.00 -15.23 14.64
C PHE A 73 -12.12 -16.43 15.00
N ALA A 74 -11.80 -16.63 16.28
CA ALA A 74 -10.91 -17.72 16.72
C ALA A 74 -11.36 -19.12 16.21
N SER A 75 -12.65 -19.34 16.01
CA SER A 75 -13.19 -20.60 15.47
C SER A 75 -12.86 -20.87 14.00
N GLU A 76 -12.36 -19.88 13.24
CA GLU A 76 -11.99 -20.02 11.82
C GLU A 76 -10.59 -20.61 11.60
N VAL A 77 -9.85 -20.86 12.68
CA VAL A 77 -8.48 -21.41 12.63
C VAL A 77 -8.33 -22.61 13.54
N ASP A 78 -7.60 -23.60 13.03
CA ASP A 78 -7.10 -24.69 13.86
C ASP A 78 -5.91 -24.17 14.68
N GLY A 79 -6.15 -23.86 15.96
CA GLY A 79 -5.10 -23.43 16.90
C GLY A 79 -5.51 -22.31 17.84
N ILE A 80 -4.50 -21.61 18.37
CA ILE A 80 -4.66 -20.51 19.32
C ILE A 80 -4.68 -19.21 18.52
N ALA A 81 -5.78 -18.45 18.60
CA ALA A 81 -5.94 -17.20 17.88
C ALA A 81 -4.88 -16.16 18.30
N GLU A 82 -4.46 -16.20 19.56
CA GLU A 82 -3.44 -15.34 20.15
C GLU A 82 -2.06 -15.52 19.52
N ASP A 83 -1.77 -16.66 18.88
CA ASP A 83 -0.54 -16.87 18.11
C ASP A 83 -0.49 -15.99 16.85
N TYR A 84 -1.64 -15.49 16.39
CA TYR A 84 -1.73 -14.64 15.21
C TYR A 84 -1.50 -13.18 15.60
N VAL A 85 -0.37 -12.64 15.16
CA VAL A 85 0.00 -11.24 15.35
C VAL A 85 -0.91 -10.37 14.50
N VAL A 86 -1.54 -9.37 15.13
CA VAL A 86 -2.41 -8.42 14.44
C VAL A 86 -1.59 -7.46 13.60
N VAL A 87 -1.99 -7.28 12.35
CA VAL A 87 -1.38 -6.34 11.41
C VAL A 87 -2.50 -5.48 10.83
N LEU A 88 -2.33 -4.16 10.91
CA LEU A 88 -3.25 -3.22 10.28
C LEU A 88 -2.82 -2.92 8.85
N VAL A 89 -3.78 -2.94 7.92
CA VAL A 89 -3.58 -2.46 6.54
C VAL A 89 -4.65 -1.42 6.21
N PRO A 90 -4.35 -0.42 5.36
CA PRO A 90 -5.35 0.59 5.00
C PRO A 90 -6.49 -0.06 4.19
N TYR A 91 -7.73 0.34 4.42
CA TYR A 91 -8.89 -0.16 3.68
C TYR A 91 -9.34 0.84 2.60
N SER A 92 -9.55 0.33 1.38
CA SER A 92 -10.25 1.05 0.32
C SER A 92 -11.64 0.45 0.10
N SER A 93 -12.69 1.20 0.45
CA SER A 93 -14.11 0.79 0.33
C SER A 93 -14.71 1.03 -1.05
N ARG A 94 -13.89 1.06 -2.10
CA ARG A 94 -14.34 1.44 -3.43
C ARG A 94 -15.22 0.34 -4.04
N PRO A 95 -16.19 0.69 -4.90
CA PRO A 95 -17.02 -0.29 -5.55
C PRO A 95 -16.29 -0.99 -6.70
N LEU A 96 -16.77 -2.19 -7.05
CA LEU A 96 -16.41 -2.85 -8.30
C LEU A 96 -17.19 -2.22 -9.45
N GLU A 97 -16.49 -1.88 -10.53
CA GLU A 97 -17.06 -1.29 -11.74
C GLU A 97 -16.43 -1.91 -12.98
N LYS A 98 -17.17 -1.93 -14.10
CA LYS A 98 -16.55 -2.23 -15.40
C LYS A 98 -15.66 -1.05 -15.81
N LEU A 99 -14.48 -1.33 -16.37
CA LEU A 99 -13.70 -0.26 -16.99
C LEU A 99 -14.47 0.35 -18.14
N THR A 100 -14.39 1.68 -18.24
CA THR A 100 -14.91 2.38 -19.41
C THR A 100 -14.07 2.06 -20.65
N SER A 101 -14.68 2.10 -21.84
CA SER A 101 -13.96 1.91 -23.10
C SER A 101 -12.79 2.88 -23.24
N GLN A 102 -12.94 4.11 -22.75
CA GLN A 102 -11.85 5.10 -22.74
C GLN A 102 -10.63 4.62 -21.93
N ARG A 103 -10.84 4.04 -20.75
CA ARG A 103 -9.74 3.51 -19.92
C ARG A 103 -9.08 2.31 -20.57
N ILE A 104 -9.87 1.43 -21.18
CA ILE A 104 -9.37 0.28 -21.94
C ILE A 104 -8.49 0.75 -23.09
N SER A 105 -8.99 1.65 -23.95
CA SER A 105 -8.23 2.16 -25.10
C SER A 105 -6.96 2.92 -24.66
N ALA A 106 -7.01 3.66 -23.56
CA ALA A 106 -5.83 4.32 -23.01
C ALA A 106 -4.77 3.31 -22.54
N PHE A 107 -5.18 2.20 -21.93
CA PHE A 107 -4.27 1.12 -21.56
C PHE A 107 -3.72 0.39 -22.79
N GLU A 108 -4.56 0.08 -23.78
CA GLU A 108 -4.12 -0.58 -25.02
C GLU A 108 -3.11 0.27 -25.80
N ALA A 109 -3.32 1.59 -25.87
CA ALA A 109 -2.37 2.52 -26.49
C ALA A 109 -1.02 2.54 -25.73
N HIS A 110 -1.05 2.61 -24.40
CA HIS A 110 0.14 2.54 -23.56
C HIS A 110 0.88 1.20 -23.71
N LEU A 111 0.15 0.09 -23.74
CA LEU A 111 0.71 -1.24 -23.92
C LEU A 111 1.38 -1.37 -25.28
N ASN A 112 0.74 -0.91 -26.37
CA ASN A 112 1.32 -0.94 -27.71
C ASN A 112 2.62 -0.11 -27.78
N ASP A 113 2.65 1.09 -27.20
CA ASP A 113 3.88 1.90 -27.11
C ASP A 113 5.00 1.12 -26.41
N LEU A 114 4.71 0.51 -25.25
CA LEU A 114 5.69 -0.26 -24.52
C LEU A 114 6.21 -1.47 -25.30
N ILE A 115 5.33 -2.20 -26.00
CA ILE A 115 5.73 -3.38 -26.79
C ILE A 115 6.65 -2.94 -27.93
N GLN A 116 6.26 -1.89 -28.67
CA GLN A 116 7.06 -1.35 -29.77
C GLN A 116 8.47 -0.95 -29.30
N ARG A 117 8.54 -0.18 -28.21
CA ARG A 117 9.82 0.23 -27.61
C ARG A 117 10.63 -0.93 -27.03
N THR A 118 9.98 -1.99 -26.61
CA THR A 118 10.64 -3.19 -26.10
C THR A 118 11.32 -3.99 -27.22
N LEU A 119 10.64 -4.13 -28.36
CA LEU A 119 11.07 -4.99 -29.45
C LEU A 119 12.00 -4.28 -30.46
N TYR A 120 11.81 -2.98 -30.69
CA TYR A 120 12.45 -2.28 -31.80
C TYR A 120 13.42 -1.17 -31.37
N ASP A 121 13.29 -0.61 -30.16
CA ASP A 121 14.29 0.34 -29.67
C ASP A 121 15.55 -0.41 -29.25
N SER A 122 16.70 0.07 -29.71
CA SER A 122 17.98 -0.36 -29.13
C SER A 122 17.97 -0.07 -27.63
N PRO A 123 18.46 -1.00 -26.78
CA PRO A 123 18.52 -0.76 -25.35
C PRO A 123 19.36 0.49 -25.09
N ASN A 124 18.70 1.61 -24.76
CA ASN A 124 19.39 2.82 -24.36
C ASN A 124 20.11 2.57 -23.03
N SER A 125 21.30 3.16 -22.88
CA SER A 125 22.07 3.09 -21.63
C SER A 125 21.28 3.58 -20.42
N ASP A 126 20.32 4.50 -20.61
CA ASP A 126 19.43 5.01 -19.56
C ASP A 126 18.44 3.96 -19.01
N ASP A 127 18.02 2.97 -19.79
CA ASP A 127 17.16 1.88 -19.29
C ASP A 127 17.94 0.90 -18.39
N LEU A 128 19.27 0.88 -18.51
CA LEU A 128 20.19 0.13 -17.64
C LEU A 128 20.60 0.94 -16.39
N LEU A 129 20.36 2.25 -16.40
CA LEU A 129 20.77 3.20 -15.35
C LEU A 129 19.63 3.62 -14.42
N ARG A 130 18.42 3.07 -14.57
CA ARG A 130 17.42 3.23 -13.52
C ARG A 130 18.02 2.72 -12.21
N PRO A 131 18.08 3.55 -11.15
CA PRO A 131 18.75 3.16 -9.93
C PRO A 131 18.21 1.81 -9.48
N GLN A 132 19.11 0.85 -9.31
CA GLN A 132 18.88 -0.34 -8.48
C GLN A 132 18.75 0.05 -6.98
N ASP A 133 18.61 1.34 -6.70
CA ASP A 133 18.66 1.89 -5.36
C ASP A 133 17.29 1.72 -4.69
N SER A 134 17.28 0.79 -3.72
CA SER A 134 16.24 0.46 -2.74
C SER A 134 15.18 -0.58 -3.11
N TYR A 135 15.47 -1.51 -4.00
CA TYR A 135 14.61 -2.68 -4.16
C TYR A 135 14.75 -3.63 -2.98
N LEU A 136 13.76 -3.61 -2.08
CA LEU A 136 13.47 -4.73 -1.19
C LEU A 136 13.46 -6.03 -2.01
N PRO A 137 14.01 -7.15 -1.52
CA PRO A 137 13.97 -8.41 -2.26
C PRO A 137 12.50 -8.79 -2.57
N PRO A 138 12.26 -9.48 -3.71
CA PRO A 138 10.95 -10.01 -4.04
C PRO A 138 10.38 -10.82 -2.87
N ALA A 139 9.05 -10.86 -2.77
CA ALA A 139 8.39 -11.67 -1.76
C ALA A 139 8.83 -13.14 -1.87
N THR A 140 9.29 -13.73 -0.77
CA THR A 140 9.61 -15.17 -0.71
C THR A 140 8.33 -16.00 -0.70
N ASP A 141 8.41 -17.30 -1.02
CA ASP A 141 7.24 -18.21 -1.00
C ASP A 141 6.54 -18.24 0.36
N ARG A 142 7.26 -17.96 1.46
CA ARG A 142 6.70 -17.85 2.80
C ARG A 142 5.88 -16.57 2.99
N GLU A 143 6.26 -15.48 2.32
CA GLU A 143 5.60 -14.17 2.41
C GLU A 143 4.39 -14.05 1.47
N VAL A 144 4.44 -14.74 0.33
CA VAL A 144 3.39 -14.71 -0.70
C VAL A 144 1.97 -14.89 -0.14
N PRO A 145 1.69 -15.90 0.71
CA PRO A 145 0.36 -16.11 1.31
C PRO A 145 -0.12 -14.89 2.10
N ILE A 146 0.76 -14.36 2.96
CA ILE A 146 0.45 -13.25 3.87
C ILE A 146 0.19 -11.97 3.09
N PHE A 147 1.06 -11.66 2.12
CA PHE A 147 0.93 -10.45 1.30
C PHE A 147 -0.28 -10.51 0.38
N ALA A 148 -0.69 -11.70 -0.09
CA ALA A 148 -1.89 -11.85 -0.89
C ALA A 148 -3.15 -11.49 -0.08
N VAL A 149 -3.26 -12.00 1.15
CA VAL A 149 -4.35 -11.66 2.07
C VAL A 149 -4.34 -10.16 2.38
N ALA A 150 -3.18 -9.59 2.68
CA ALA A 150 -3.04 -8.16 2.95
C ALA A 150 -3.45 -7.27 1.79
N CYS A 151 -3.00 -7.57 0.57
CA CYS A 151 -3.37 -6.80 -0.62
C CYS A 151 -4.88 -6.84 -0.88
N ARG A 152 -5.51 -8.02 -0.77
CA ARG A 152 -6.97 -8.18 -0.96
C ARG A 152 -7.76 -7.50 0.16
N ASN A 153 -7.30 -7.58 1.41
CA ASN A 153 -7.96 -6.91 2.51
C ASN A 153 -7.84 -5.39 2.44
N CYS A 154 -6.69 -4.90 2.01
CA CYS A 154 -6.44 -3.48 1.78
C CYS A 154 -7.32 -2.88 0.67
N GLY A 155 -7.75 -3.70 -0.31
CA GLY A 155 -8.48 -3.20 -1.47
C GLY A 155 -7.60 -2.33 -2.37
N GLY A 156 -6.30 -2.65 -2.46
CA GLY A 156 -5.37 -2.08 -3.44
C GLY A 156 -5.13 -0.57 -3.32
N HIS A 157 -4.97 -0.05 -2.11
CA HIS A 157 -4.60 1.36 -1.88
C HIS A 157 -3.38 1.80 -2.70
N CYS A 158 -2.33 0.97 -2.78
CA CYS A 158 -1.15 1.26 -3.62
C CYS A 158 -1.43 1.13 -5.13
N CYS A 159 -2.36 0.27 -5.54
CA CYS A 159 -2.71 0.03 -6.95
C CYS A 159 -3.39 1.23 -7.62
N MET A 160 -3.88 2.20 -6.84
CA MET A 160 -4.55 3.40 -7.34
C MET A 160 -3.66 4.21 -8.30
N ALA A 161 -2.38 4.34 -8.00
CA ALA A 161 -1.46 5.10 -8.84
C ALA A 161 -1.16 4.41 -10.17
N GLY A 162 -1.49 3.12 -10.34
CA GLY A 162 -1.25 2.38 -11.58
C GLY A 162 -2.21 2.75 -12.72
N ARG A 163 -3.43 3.21 -12.39
CA ARG A 163 -4.46 3.67 -13.34
C ARG A 163 -4.49 2.84 -14.64
N ASN A 164 -4.26 3.48 -15.78
CA ASN A 164 -4.30 2.85 -17.10
C ASN A 164 -2.92 2.43 -17.61
N HIS A 165 -1.84 2.61 -16.86
CA HIS A 165 -0.50 2.19 -17.26
C HIS A 165 0.00 0.96 -16.48
N ALA A 166 -0.70 0.59 -15.40
CA ALA A 166 -0.42 -0.55 -14.53
C ALA A 166 1.03 -0.64 -14.01
N PHE A 167 1.70 0.52 -13.96
CA PHE A 167 3.15 0.64 -13.72
C PHE A 167 4.03 -0.17 -14.68
N LEU A 168 3.48 -0.68 -15.78
CA LEU A 168 4.25 -1.40 -16.78
C LEU A 168 5.26 -0.44 -17.42
N THR A 169 6.44 -0.98 -17.69
CA THR A 169 7.57 -0.25 -18.27
C THR A 169 8.26 -1.13 -19.30
N VAL A 170 9.15 -0.54 -20.09
CA VAL A 170 9.98 -1.27 -21.05
C VAL A 170 10.81 -2.35 -20.33
N SER A 171 11.34 -2.07 -19.13
CA SER A 171 12.09 -3.07 -18.35
C SER A 171 11.23 -4.27 -17.94
N THR A 172 9.95 -4.04 -17.62
CA THR A 172 9.00 -5.12 -17.31
C THR A 172 8.81 -6.06 -18.51
N LEU A 173 8.60 -5.50 -19.71
CA LEU A 173 8.40 -6.30 -20.92
C LEU A 173 9.71 -6.94 -21.41
N ARG A 174 10.87 -6.27 -21.27
CA ARG A 174 12.16 -6.87 -21.60
C ARG A 174 12.46 -8.10 -20.73
N ARG A 175 12.12 -8.08 -19.44
CA ARG A 175 12.21 -9.28 -18.60
C ARG A 175 11.33 -10.41 -19.14
N LEU A 176 10.10 -10.09 -19.53
CA LEU A 176 9.17 -11.08 -20.08
C LEU A 176 9.72 -11.70 -21.37
N VAL A 177 10.21 -10.88 -22.29
CA VAL A 177 10.83 -11.36 -23.56
C VAL A 177 12.10 -12.16 -23.29
N ALA A 178 12.91 -11.78 -22.30
CA ALA A 178 14.10 -12.55 -21.93
C ALA A 178 13.74 -13.94 -21.35
N ALA A 179 12.63 -14.04 -20.61
CA ALA A 179 12.13 -15.30 -20.08
C ALA A 179 11.42 -16.17 -21.14
N GLU A 180 10.73 -15.54 -22.09
CA GLU A 180 9.99 -16.20 -23.18
C GLU A 180 10.35 -15.58 -24.55
N PRO A 181 11.51 -15.92 -25.14
CA PRO A 181 12.02 -15.26 -26.35
C PRO A 181 11.17 -15.46 -27.61
N THR A 182 10.25 -16.43 -27.61
CA THR A 182 9.37 -16.73 -28.74
C THR A 182 8.07 -15.93 -28.72
N LEU A 183 7.84 -15.08 -27.70
CA LEU A 183 6.66 -14.24 -27.62
C LEU A 183 6.61 -13.24 -28.78
N THR A 184 5.54 -13.31 -29.56
CA THR A 184 5.23 -12.31 -30.59
C THR A 184 4.58 -11.08 -29.97
N GLU A 185 4.66 -9.95 -30.67
CA GLU A 185 3.95 -8.71 -30.31
C GLU A 185 2.46 -8.95 -30.03
N ALA A 186 1.77 -9.67 -30.91
CA ALA A 186 0.35 -9.97 -30.76
C ALA A 186 0.07 -10.84 -29.52
N GLN A 187 0.93 -11.82 -29.24
CA GLN A 187 0.81 -12.65 -28.03
C GLN A 187 1.05 -11.84 -26.76
N MET A 188 2.04 -10.95 -26.73
CA MET A 188 2.28 -10.06 -25.59
C MET A 188 1.08 -9.15 -25.34
N PHE A 189 0.53 -8.54 -26.40
CA PHE A 189 -0.64 -7.70 -26.28
C PHE A 189 -1.83 -8.47 -25.69
N GLN A 190 -2.15 -9.64 -26.24
CA GLN A 190 -3.26 -10.47 -25.76
C GLN A 190 -3.03 -11.01 -24.34
N MET A 191 -1.79 -11.35 -24.00
CA MET A 191 -1.41 -11.81 -22.66
C MET A 191 -1.80 -10.77 -21.60
N TYR A 192 -1.48 -9.49 -21.82
CA TYR A 192 -1.87 -8.44 -20.89
C TYR A 192 -3.33 -8.07 -21.03
N ARG A 193 -3.84 -7.89 -22.26
CA ARG A 193 -5.22 -7.45 -22.49
C ARG A 193 -6.26 -8.44 -21.94
N GLY A 194 -6.00 -9.73 -22.08
CA GLY A 194 -6.84 -10.82 -21.58
C GLY A 194 -6.85 -10.95 -20.05
N ARG A 195 -5.96 -10.23 -19.34
CA ARG A 195 -5.92 -10.20 -17.88
C ARG A 195 -6.76 -9.08 -17.27
N ILE A 196 -7.33 -8.19 -18.08
CA ILE A 196 -8.28 -7.21 -17.57
C ILE A 196 -9.52 -7.96 -17.04
N PRO A 197 -9.85 -7.86 -15.74
CA PRO A 197 -11.00 -8.56 -15.19
C PRO A 197 -12.31 -7.99 -15.74
N GLU A 198 -13.39 -8.75 -15.61
CA GLU A 198 -14.73 -8.27 -15.97
C GLU A 198 -15.19 -7.11 -15.11
N SER A 199 -14.73 -7.06 -13.85
CA SER A 199 -15.01 -6.00 -12.89
C SER A 199 -13.73 -5.58 -12.18
N ASN A 200 -13.51 -4.27 -12.12
CA ASN A 200 -12.32 -3.64 -11.59
C ASN A 200 -12.63 -2.85 -10.34
N MET A 201 -11.64 -2.73 -9.47
CA MET A 201 -11.74 -1.83 -8.35
C MET A 201 -11.75 -0.37 -8.82
N SER A 202 -12.80 0.39 -8.46
CA SER A 202 -13.02 1.73 -9.01
C SER A 202 -11.82 2.66 -8.79
N GLY A 203 -11.44 3.37 -9.84
CA GLY A 203 -10.28 4.28 -9.81
C GLY A 203 -8.93 3.62 -9.50
N SER A 204 -8.81 2.28 -9.61
CA SER A 204 -7.56 1.53 -9.42
C SER A 204 -6.89 1.16 -10.77
N CYS A 205 -5.71 0.54 -10.72
CA CYS A 205 -5.06 -0.14 -11.84
C CYS A 205 -6.02 -1.05 -12.63
N VAL A 206 -5.85 -1.11 -13.96
CA VAL A 206 -6.65 -1.94 -14.89
C VAL A 206 -6.63 -3.45 -14.62
N PHE A 207 -5.68 -3.95 -13.83
CA PHE A 207 -5.60 -5.36 -13.43
C PHE A 207 -6.12 -5.65 -12.03
N HIS A 208 -6.60 -4.64 -11.32
CA HIS A 208 -7.11 -4.84 -9.97
C HIS A 208 -8.57 -5.30 -10.02
N GLY A 209 -8.79 -6.60 -9.86
CA GLY A 209 -10.11 -7.24 -9.76
C GLY A 209 -10.55 -7.48 -8.32
N GLN A 210 -11.68 -8.17 -8.15
CA GLN A 210 -12.31 -8.43 -6.84
C GLN A 210 -11.39 -9.14 -5.84
N HIS A 211 -10.55 -10.06 -6.31
CA HIS A 211 -9.66 -10.87 -5.47
C HIS A 211 -8.21 -10.38 -5.48
N GLY A 212 -7.96 -9.17 -5.99
CA GLY A 212 -6.63 -8.58 -6.12
C GLY A 212 -6.18 -8.47 -7.57
N CYS A 213 -4.86 -8.44 -7.78
CA CYS A 213 -4.29 -8.28 -9.11
C CYS A 213 -4.43 -9.56 -9.93
N THR A 214 -5.02 -9.47 -11.12
CA THR A 214 -5.23 -10.58 -12.08
C THR A 214 -3.95 -10.97 -12.84
N LEU A 215 -2.92 -10.13 -12.80
CA LEU A 215 -1.61 -10.48 -13.34
C LEU A 215 -0.90 -11.49 -12.41
N PRO A 216 -0.27 -12.53 -12.98
CA PRO A 216 0.65 -13.37 -12.25
C PRO A 216 1.91 -12.56 -11.92
N ARG A 217 2.67 -12.96 -10.89
CA ARG A 217 3.76 -12.15 -10.34
C ARG A 217 4.85 -11.81 -11.37
N GLU A 218 5.13 -12.75 -12.25
CA GLU A 218 6.16 -12.70 -13.28
C GLU A 218 5.85 -11.60 -14.32
N GLN A 219 4.57 -11.34 -14.56
CA GLN A 219 4.07 -10.34 -15.51
C GLN A 219 3.84 -8.96 -14.86
N ARG A 220 3.88 -8.86 -13.54
CA ARG A 220 3.70 -7.59 -12.82
C ARG A 220 4.91 -6.69 -13.01
N ALA A 221 4.67 -5.38 -12.94
CA ALA A 221 5.72 -4.39 -12.86
C ALA A 221 6.61 -4.60 -11.62
N ASP A 222 7.86 -4.15 -11.71
CA ASP A 222 8.84 -4.26 -10.62
C ASP A 222 8.33 -3.60 -9.35
N LEU A 223 7.78 -2.40 -9.48
CA LEU A 223 7.17 -1.69 -8.37
C LEU A 223 6.08 -2.53 -7.68
N CYS A 224 5.26 -3.25 -8.44
CA CYS A 224 4.20 -4.09 -7.88
C CYS A 224 4.73 -5.32 -7.12
N ASN A 225 5.93 -5.80 -7.47
CA ASN A 225 6.56 -6.95 -6.82
C ASN A 225 7.41 -6.57 -5.60
N LEU A 226 7.87 -5.32 -5.53
CA LEU A 226 8.90 -4.88 -4.58
C LEU A 226 8.34 -3.87 -3.56
N PHE A 227 7.22 -3.20 -3.87
CA PHE A 227 6.60 -2.26 -2.95
C PHE A 227 5.92 -2.99 -1.78
N LEU A 228 6.34 -2.66 -0.57
CA LEU A 228 5.64 -2.99 0.68
C LEU A 228 5.26 -1.68 1.39
N CYS A 229 4.00 -1.57 1.82
CA CYS A 229 3.64 -0.53 2.78
C CYS A 229 4.37 -0.76 4.10
N ARG A 230 4.45 0.26 4.96
CA ARG A 230 5.15 0.15 6.25
C ARG A 230 4.71 -1.09 7.04
N ASP A 231 3.41 -1.32 7.13
CA ASP A 231 2.88 -2.47 7.88
C ASP A 231 3.34 -3.81 7.29
N LEU A 232 3.45 -3.92 5.96
CA LEU A 232 3.98 -5.13 5.32
C LEU A 232 5.51 -5.28 5.43
N GLN A 233 6.24 -4.19 5.59
CA GLN A 233 7.66 -4.24 5.93
C GLN A 233 7.85 -4.79 7.35
N ASP A 234 6.98 -4.39 8.29
CA ASP A 234 6.98 -4.92 9.65
C ASP A 234 6.60 -6.41 9.67
N VAL A 235 5.63 -6.84 8.83
CA VAL A 235 5.32 -8.27 8.63
C VAL A 235 6.52 -9.05 8.13
N ARG A 236 7.21 -8.56 7.09
CA ARG A 236 8.43 -9.19 6.56
C ARG A 236 9.46 -9.41 7.66
N LYS A 237 9.75 -8.36 8.42
CA LYS A 237 10.69 -8.43 9.54
C LYS A 237 10.25 -9.47 10.59
N ALA A 238 8.96 -9.51 10.93
CA ALA A 238 8.44 -10.50 11.86
C ALA A 238 8.60 -11.93 11.31
N ILE A 239 8.40 -12.15 10.01
CA ILE A 239 8.63 -13.45 9.35
C ILE A 239 10.10 -13.87 9.45
N GLU A 240 11.03 -12.94 9.22
CA GLU A 240 12.48 -13.17 9.38
C GLU A 240 12.85 -13.52 10.83
N GLU A 241 12.15 -12.94 11.81
CA GLU A 241 12.27 -13.23 13.24
C GLU A 241 11.55 -14.52 13.67
N GLY A 242 10.90 -15.23 12.73
CA GLY A 242 10.28 -16.54 12.95
C GLY A 242 8.76 -16.53 13.12
N GLN A 243 8.11 -15.37 13.04
CA GLN A 243 6.65 -15.27 13.13
C GLN A 243 5.97 -15.77 11.84
N GLY A 244 5.13 -16.80 11.95
CA GLY A 244 4.46 -17.41 10.80
C GLY A 244 2.97 -17.12 10.66
N LYS A 245 2.34 -16.54 11.68
CA LYS A 245 0.88 -16.41 11.80
C LYS A 245 0.46 -14.96 11.99
N PHE A 246 -0.44 -14.46 11.14
CA PHE A 246 -0.87 -13.07 11.17
C PHE A 246 -2.38 -12.94 11.03
N PHE A 247 -2.99 -12.04 11.78
CA PHE A 247 -4.36 -11.60 11.56
C PHE A 247 -4.32 -10.25 10.85
N ILE A 248 -4.66 -10.24 9.56
CA ILE A 248 -4.55 -9.05 8.73
C ILE A 248 -5.87 -8.29 8.73
N ALA A 249 -5.92 -7.20 9.48
CA ALA A 249 -7.09 -6.36 9.65
C ALA A 249 -7.02 -5.10 8.78
N ALA A 250 -8.03 -4.88 7.95
CA ALA A 250 -8.15 -3.67 7.14
C ALA A 250 -8.87 -2.58 7.93
N HIS A 251 -8.33 -1.35 7.95
CA HIS A 251 -8.91 -0.23 8.68
C HIS A 251 -9.06 1.03 7.82
N SER A 252 -10.11 1.79 8.08
CA SER A 252 -10.32 3.15 7.59
C SER A 252 -10.02 4.16 8.70
N ASP A 253 -10.24 5.46 8.46
CA ASP A 253 -10.06 6.50 9.49
C ASP A 253 -11.03 6.35 10.66
N GLN A 254 -12.13 5.59 10.49
CA GLN A 254 -13.22 5.54 11.48
C GLN A 254 -13.32 4.20 12.22
N LYS A 255 -12.79 3.11 11.64
CA LYS A 255 -12.93 1.76 12.23
C LYS A 255 -12.03 0.72 11.56
N VAL A 256 -11.95 -0.45 12.20
CA VAL A 256 -11.55 -1.70 11.58
C VAL A 256 -12.75 -2.25 10.80
N GLU A 257 -12.53 -2.57 9.53
CA GLU A 257 -13.58 -2.86 8.56
C GLU A 257 -13.78 -4.36 8.39
N LYS A 258 -12.67 -5.11 8.37
CA LYS A 258 -12.63 -6.57 8.23
C LYS A 258 -11.27 -7.10 8.66
N GLY A 259 -11.17 -8.40 8.87
CA GLY A 259 -9.90 -9.09 9.10
C GLY A 259 -9.92 -10.51 8.58
N GLU A 260 -8.74 -11.08 8.34
CA GLU A 260 -8.59 -12.45 7.87
C GLU A 260 -7.29 -13.06 8.43
N PHE A 261 -7.34 -14.34 8.78
CA PHE A 261 -6.17 -15.08 9.23
C PHE A 261 -5.30 -15.51 8.05
N ALA A 262 -4.00 -15.27 8.17
CA ALA A 262 -2.99 -15.69 7.22
C ALA A 262 -1.87 -16.44 7.95
N SER A 263 -1.40 -17.54 7.35
CA SER A 263 -0.23 -18.28 7.86
C SER A 263 0.67 -18.68 6.71
N ILE A 264 1.97 -18.72 6.96
CA ILE A 264 2.98 -19.23 6.02
C ILE A 264 2.75 -20.71 5.67
N ASP A 265 2.11 -21.47 6.57
CA ASP A 265 1.90 -22.92 6.41
C ASP A 265 0.65 -23.26 5.60
N LYS A 266 -0.32 -22.34 5.49
CA LYS A 266 -1.63 -22.59 4.86
C LYS A 266 -1.57 -22.77 3.33
N HIS A 267 -0.41 -22.64 2.69
CA HIS A 267 -0.26 -22.82 1.24
C HIS A 267 0.15 -24.24 0.80
N LYS A 268 0.30 -25.19 1.73
CA LYS A 268 0.61 -26.59 1.39
C LYS A 268 -0.56 -27.40 0.81
N THR A 269 -1.78 -26.86 0.69
CA THR A 269 -2.98 -27.66 0.38
C THR A 269 -3.79 -27.23 -0.85
N ALA A 270 -3.17 -26.67 -1.90
CA ALA A 270 -3.92 -26.32 -3.12
C ALA A 270 -3.28 -26.72 -4.46
N ILE A 271 -2.12 -27.40 -4.48
CA ILE A 271 -1.47 -27.82 -5.74
C ILE A 271 -1.44 -29.35 -5.89
N GLU A 272 -1.68 -30.15 -4.84
CA GLU A 272 -1.61 -31.62 -4.92
C GLU A 272 -2.95 -32.33 -5.27
N GLU A 273 -4.07 -31.63 -5.42
CA GLU A 273 -5.38 -32.27 -5.71
C GLU A 273 -5.83 -32.25 -7.19
N ASN A 274 -4.96 -31.85 -8.13
CA ASN A 274 -5.29 -31.91 -9.57
C ASN A 274 -4.40 -32.88 -10.39
N GLU A 275 -3.70 -33.79 -9.71
CA GLU A 275 -3.03 -34.93 -10.36
C GLU A 275 -3.47 -36.25 -9.72
N ASN A 276 -4.73 -36.65 -9.95
CA ASN A 276 -5.18 -38.05 -9.98
C ASN A 276 -6.45 -38.20 -10.80
#